data_AF-A0AAQ4D7C2-F1
#
_entry.id   AF-A0AAQ4D7C2-F1
#
_cell.length_a   1.000
_cell.length_b   1.000
_cell.length_c   1.000
_cell.angle_alpha   90.00
_cell.angle_beta   90.00
_cell.angle_gamma   90.00
#
_symmetry.space_group_name_H-M   'P 1'
#
loop_
_entity.id
_entity.type
_entity.pdbx_description
1 polymer ?
#
loop_
_entity_poly.entity_id
_entity_poly.type
_entity_poly.pdbx_seq_one_letter_code
_entity_poly.pdbx_strand_id
1 'polypeptide(L)'
;MDAMGRCSFTFGICIHVVLSFLAYYSECSTHWVVTEDGKIQPQIDSVFSLRRPYDLLGLLAQEERAVQVEEFKQQLLQRKQEIDWCEDQASDVEQRLYSTDKDCLLAGQPLTDFDLYVSTVVPFDHRIQSHWEKIDQRAARGDLPKPNCSRALDLDFSMHAFEHLTVSSV
;
A
#
# COMPACT_ATOMS: atom_id res chain seq x y z
N MET A 1 -72.29 35.02 7.73
CA MET A 1 -72.31 33.66 7.12
C MET A 1 -70.87 33.17 6.93
N ASP A 2 -70.01 33.32 7.95
CA ASP A 2 -68.55 33.39 7.74
C ASP A 2 -67.74 32.31 8.48
N ALA A 3 -68.41 31.34 9.09
CA ALA A 3 -67.74 30.19 9.72
C ALA A 3 -67.46 29.05 8.72
N MET A 4 -68.29 28.90 7.68
CA MET A 4 -68.22 27.78 6.73
C MET A 4 -67.03 27.89 5.75
N GLY A 5 -66.69 29.12 5.33
CA GLY A 5 -65.59 29.36 4.38
C GLY A 5 -64.19 29.24 4.98
N ARG A 6 -64.04 29.54 6.28
CA ARG A 6 -62.76 29.43 7.00
C ARG A 6 -62.37 27.98 7.27
N CYS A 7 -63.34 27.11 7.60
CA CYS A 7 -63.09 25.67 7.78
C CYS A 7 -62.73 24.96 6.48
N SER A 8 -63.32 25.33 5.33
CA SER A 8 -62.90 24.78 4.03
C SER A 8 -61.49 25.21 3.63
N PHE A 9 -61.10 26.45 3.96
CA PHE A 9 -59.77 26.96 3.63
C PHE A 9 -58.67 26.34 4.52
N THR A 10 -58.92 26.19 5.82
CA THR A 10 -57.98 25.51 6.73
C THR A 10 -57.88 24.01 6.44
N PHE A 11 -59.00 23.37 6.08
CA PHE A 11 -58.99 21.96 5.65
C PHE A 11 -58.20 21.77 4.35
N GLY A 12 -58.32 22.68 3.38
CA GLY A 12 -57.51 22.70 2.17
C GLY A 12 -56.01 22.87 2.45
N ILE A 13 -55.63 23.78 3.34
CA ILE A 13 -54.23 23.98 3.74
C ILE A 13 -53.67 22.72 4.44
N CYS A 14 -54.43 22.12 5.36
CA CYS A 14 -54.02 20.89 6.03
C CYS A 14 -53.83 19.73 5.03
N ILE A 15 -54.72 19.58 4.05
CA ILE A 15 -54.56 18.58 2.99
C ILE A 15 -53.31 18.85 2.16
N HIS A 16 -53.05 20.10 1.78
CA HIS A 16 -51.85 20.44 1.02
C HIS A 16 -50.56 20.19 1.82
N VAL A 17 -50.54 20.48 3.12
CA VAL A 17 -49.41 20.19 4.00
C VAL A 17 -49.20 18.68 4.11
N VAL A 18 -50.28 17.91 4.31
CA VAL A 18 -50.21 16.44 4.38
C VAL A 18 -49.75 15.84 3.06
N LEU A 19 -50.25 16.31 1.91
CA LEU A 19 -49.81 15.85 0.59
C LEU A 19 -48.35 16.21 0.31
N SER A 20 -47.91 17.41 0.71
CA SER A 20 -46.51 17.82 0.56
C SER A 20 -45.58 16.99 1.46
N PHE A 21 -46.04 16.65 2.67
CA PHE A 21 -45.31 15.76 3.57
C PHE A 21 -45.24 14.35 2.98
N LEU A 22 -46.36 13.79 2.51
CA LEU A 22 -46.38 12.47 1.87
C LEU A 22 -45.50 12.40 0.62
N ALA A 23 -45.44 13.47 -0.19
CA ALA A 23 -44.56 13.55 -1.35
C ALA A 23 -43.07 13.66 -0.98
N TYR A 24 -42.76 14.28 0.17
CA TYR A 24 -41.38 14.35 0.67
C TYR A 24 -40.89 13.00 1.20
N TYR A 25 -41.77 12.22 1.83
CA TYR A 25 -41.46 10.89 2.37
C TYR A 25 -41.62 9.75 1.37
N SER A 26 -42.15 10.02 0.17
CA SER A 26 -42.19 9.01 -0.89
C SER A 26 -40.79 8.86 -1.48
N GLU A 27 -39.97 8.03 -0.84
CA GLU A 27 -38.84 7.40 -1.52
C GLU A 27 -39.42 6.47 -2.59
N CYS A 28 -39.57 6.99 -3.80
CA CYS A 28 -39.98 6.20 -4.95
C CYS A 28 -38.93 5.10 -5.16
N SER A 29 -39.34 3.84 -5.16
CA SER A 29 -38.42 2.71 -5.43
C SER A 29 -37.72 2.94 -6.77
N THR A 30 -36.45 3.32 -6.71
CA THR A 30 -35.65 3.68 -7.90
C THR A 30 -35.21 2.47 -8.69
N HIS A 31 -35.41 1.27 -8.16
CA HIS A 31 -34.86 0.06 -8.75
C HIS A 31 -35.49 -0.35 -10.09
N TRP A 32 -36.67 0.16 -10.43
CA TRP A 32 -37.38 -0.15 -11.67
C TRP A 32 -37.62 1.10 -12.50
N VAL A 33 -37.31 1.03 -13.80
CA VAL A 33 -37.49 2.12 -14.76
C VAL A 33 -38.36 1.63 -15.92
N VAL A 34 -39.26 2.50 -16.37
CA VAL A 34 -40.05 2.30 -17.58
C VAL A 34 -39.27 2.87 -18.76
N THR A 35 -38.94 2.01 -19.71
CA THR A 35 -38.27 2.38 -20.97
C THR A 35 -39.24 3.07 -21.93
N GLU A 36 -38.72 3.78 -22.94
CA GLU A 36 -39.52 4.45 -23.98
C GLU A 36 -40.45 3.48 -24.72
N ASP A 37 -40.06 2.21 -24.82
CA ASP A 37 -40.86 1.11 -25.38
C ASP A 37 -41.99 0.62 -24.45
N GLY A 38 -42.17 1.26 -23.29
CA GLY A 38 -43.17 0.89 -22.28
C GLY A 38 -42.83 -0.36 -21.47
N LYS A 39 -41.60 -0.90 -21.57
CA LYS A 39 -41.16 -2.06 -20.80
C LYS A 39 -40.61 -1.63 -19.44
N ILE A 40 -40.98 -2.35 -18.39
CA ILE A 40 -40.42 -2.19 -17.04
C ILE A 40 -39.13 -3.01 -16.98
N GLN A 41 -38.01 -2.37 -16.63
CA GLN A 41 -36.71 -3.01 -16.50
C GLN A 41 -36.03 -2.57 -15.19
N PRO A 42 -35.21 -3.42 -14.57
CA PRO A 42 -34.42 -3.01 -13.42
C PRO A 42 -33.35 -2.01 -13.84
N GLN A 43 -33.03 -1.05 -12.96
CA GLN A 43 -31.85 -0.20 -13.17
C GLN A 43 -30.57 -1.03 -13.18
N ILE A 44 -29.57 -0.62 -13.97
CA ILE A 44 -28.30 -1.34 -14.12
C ILE A 44 -27.57 -1.47 -12.77
N ASP A 45 -27.63 -0.43 -11.94
CA ASP A 45 -26.97 -0.39 -10.62
C ASP A 45 -27.87 -0.93 -9.48
N SER A 46 -29.03 -1.50 -9.82
CA SER A 46 -29.90 -2.13 -8.84
C SER A 46 -29.40 -3.52 -8.46
N VAL A 47 -29.54 -3.87 -7.18
CA VAL A 47 -29.36 -5.22 -6.65
C VAL A 47 -30.29 -6.24 -7.33
N PHE A 48 -31.40 -5.77 -7.92
CA PHE A 48 -32.38 -6.58 -8.63
C PHE A 48 -32.06 -6.78 -10.12
N SER A 49 -30.94 -6.23 -10.60
CA SER A 49 -30.52 -6.41 -11.99
C SER A 49 -30.07 -7.85 -12.26
N LEU A 50 -30.73 -8.50 -13.24
CA LEU A 50 -30.38 -9.85 -13.68
C LEU A 50 -29.52 -9.78 -14.95
N ARG A 51 -28.38 -10.47 -14.96
CA ARG A 51 -27.52 -10.59 -16.15
C ARG A 51 -28.24 -11.19 -17.35
N ARG A 52 -29.18 -12.11 -17.10
CA ARG A 52 -30.04 -12.74 -18.10
C ARG A 52 -31.49 -12.58 -17.64
N PRO A 53 -32.30 -11.71 -18.28
CA PRO A 53 -33.66 -11.40 -17.81
C PRO A 53 -34.65 -12.57 -17.98
N TYR A 54 -34.32 -13.55 -18.82
CA TYR A 54 -35.11 -14.77 -19.05
C TYR A 54 -34.70 -15.94 -18.14
N ASP A 55 -33.82 -15.72 -17.16
CA ASP A 55 -33.38 -16.74 -16.20
C ASP A 55 -34.36 -16.84 -15.03
N LEU A 56 -35.29 -17.80 -15.10
CA LEU A 56 -36.30 -18.00 -14.07
C LEU A 56 -35.70 -18.36 -12.70
N LEU A 57 -34.65 -19.19 -12.67
CA LEU A 57 -33.99 -19.54 -11.41
C LEU A 57 -33.32 -18.31 -10.80
N GLY A 58 -32.70 -17.48 -11.63
CA GLY A 58 -32.14 -16.19 -11.21
C GLY A 58 -33.19 -15.25 -10.60
N LEU A 59 -34.38 -15.20 -11.20
CA LEU A 59 -35.51 -14.42 -10.70
C LEU A 59 -36.06 -14.95 -9.36
N LEU A 60 -36.19 -16.27 -9.22
CA LEU A 60 -36.69 -16.89 -7.97
C LEU A 60 -35.73 -16.67 -6.80
N ALA A 61 -34.41 -16.71 -7.05
CA ALA A 61 -33.39 -16.45 -6.04
C ALA A 61 -33.05 -14.96 -5.86
N GLN A 62 -33.78 -14.06 -6.52
CA GLN A 62 -33.46 -12.64 -6.54
C GLN A 62 -33.66 -11.96 -5.17
N GLU A 63 -34.75 -12.30 -4.47
CA GLU A 63 -35.05 -11.75 -3.14
C GLU A 63 -34.01 -12.20 -2.11
N GLU A 64 -33.70 -13.50 -2.08
CA GLU A 64 -32.71 -14.07 -1.17
C GLU A 64 -31.32 -13.42 -1.37
N ARG A 65 -30.88 -13.25 -2.62
CA ARG A 65 -29.63 -12.53 -2.91
C ARG A 65 -29.67 -11.09 -2.44
N ALA A 66 -30.79 -10.40 -2.60
CA ALA A 66 -30.91 -9.00 -2.15
C ALA A 66 -30.76 -8.89 -0.63
N VAL A 67 -31.35 -9.83 0.12
CA VAL A 67 -31.18 -9.92 1.58
C VAL A 67 -29.71 -10.20 1.95
N GLN A 68 -29.07 -11.16 1.28
CA GLN A 68 -27.66 -11.48 1.51
C GLN A 68 -26.73 -10.29 1.24
N VAL A 69 -26.98 -9.52 0.17
CA VAL A 69 -26.21 -8.33 -0.15
C VAL A 69 -26.33 -7.26 0.94
N GLU A 70 -27.53 -7.05 1.48
CA GLU A 70 -27.72 -6.10 2.58
C GLU A 70 -27.04 -6.59 3.87
N GLU A 71 -27.10 -7.89 4.16
CA GLU A 71 -26.36 -8.47 5.29
C GLU A 71 -24.84 -8.26 5.15
N PHE A 72 -24.29 -8.58 3.98
CA PHE A 72 -22.86 -8.35 3.71
C PHE A 72 -22.48 -6.88 3.81
N LYS A 73 -23.33 -5.98 3.33
CA LYS A 73 -23.12 -4.54 3.48
C LYS A 73 -23.07 -4.12 4.94
N GLN A 74 -23.96 -4.63 5.79
CA GLN A 74 -23.94 -4.34 7.23
C GLN A 74 -22.66 -4.88 7.89
N GLN A 75 -22.26 -6.11 7.57
CA GLN A 75 -21.02 -6.70 8.07
C GLN A 75 -19.79 -5.88 7.63
N LEU A 76 -19.75 -5.43 6.38
CA LEU A 76 -18.66 -4.60 5.86
C LEU A 76 -18.61 -3.23 6.55
N LEU A 77 -19.76 -2.60 6.81
CA LEU A 77 -19.82 -1.34 7.54
C LEU A 77 -19.31 -1.50 8.98
N GLN A 78 -19.67 -2.60 9.65
CA GLN A 78 -19.16 -2.90 10.98
C GLN A 78 -17.63 -3.09 10.97
N ARG A 79 -17.12 -3.91 10.04
CA ARG A 79 -15.67 -4.13 9.91
C ARG A 79 -14.92 -2.85 9.57
N LYS A 80 -15.49 -2.01 8.72
CA LYS A 80 -14.92 -0.70 8.43
C LYS A 80 -14.79 0.13 9.70
N GLN A 81 -15.84 0.22 10.52
CA GLN A 81 -15.78 0.96 11.78
C GLN A 81 -14.71 0.41 12.74
N GLU A 82 -14.57 -0.92 12.81
CA GLU A 82 -13.51 -1.55 13.61
C GLU A 82 -12.11 -1.17 13.10
N ILE A 83 -11.92 -1.12 11.78
CA ILE A 83 -10.64 -0.73 11.15
C ILE A 83 -10.37 0.75 11.40
N ASP A 84 -11.34 1.63 11.12
CA ASP A 84 -11.23 3.07 11.29
C ASP A 84 -10.86 3.40 12.76
N TRP A 85 -11.49 2.72 13.73
CA TRP A 85 -11.16 2.85 15.16
C TRP A 85 -9.73 2.42 15.50
N CYS A 86 -9.28 1.29 14.95
CA CYS A 86 -7.91 0.80 15.15
C CYS A 86 -6.88 1.72 14.48
N GLU A 87 -7.19 2.27 13.32
CA GLU A 87 -6.33 3.22 12.60
C GLU A 87 -6.16 4.52 13.39
N ASP A 88 -7.25 5.07 13.94
CA ASP A 88 -7.21 6.24 14.82
C ASP A 88 -6.29 6.00 16.03
N GLN A 89 -6.36 4.81 16.64
CA GLN A 89 -5.45 4.43 17.74
C GLN A 89 -4.00 4.24 17.31
N ALA A 90 -3.76 3.81 16.06
CA ALA A 90 -2.44 3.49 15.54
C ALA A 90 -1.74 4.67 14.84
N SER A 91 -2.44 5.78 14.60
CA SER A 91 -1.91 6.97 13.90
C SER A 91 -0.65 7.59 14.53
N ASP A 92 -0.38 7.31 15.81
CA ASP A 92 0.77 7.86 16.57
C ASP A 92 1.86 6.80 16.87
N VAL A 93 1.83 5.62 16.25
CA VAL A 93 2.77 4.53 16.61
C VAL A 93 4.22 4.92 16.38
N GLU A 94 4.52 5.59 15.26
CA GLU A 94 5.89 6.02 14.92
C GLU A 94 6.42 7.06 15.92
N GLN A 95 5.63 8.10 16.22
CA GLN A 95 6.01 9.14 17.19
C GLN A 95 6.07 8.58 18.62
N ARG A 96 5.18 7.66 19.00
CA ARG A 96 5.27 6.93 20.26
C ARG A 96 6.55 6.09 20.34
N LEU A 97 6.94 5.46 19.24
CA LEU A 97 8.18 4.68 19.17
C LEU A 97 9.40 5.60 19.36
N TYR A 98 9.47 6.71 18.64
CA TYR A 98 10.58 7.67 18.80
C TYR A 98 10.68 8.27 20.20
N SER A 99 9.55 8.44 20.90
CA SER A 99 9.54 9.00 22.27
C SER A 99 9.76 7.96 23.38
N THR A 100 9.47 6.68 23.13
CA THR A 100 9.52 5.62 24.16
C THR A 100 10.76 4.75 24.03
N ASP A 101 11.23 4.49 22.81
CA ASP A 101 12.32 3.56 22.56
C ASP A 101 13.69 4.18 22.91
N LYS A 102 14.50 3.42 23.66
CA LYS A 102 15.79 3.92 24.15
C LYS A 102 16.78 4.16 23.04
N ASP A 103 16.80 3.31 22.02
CA ASP A 103 17.75 3.41 20.91
C ASP A 103 17.37 4.60 20.03
N CYS A 104 16.07 4.84 19.83
CA CYS A 104 15.58 6.05 19.16
C CYS A 104 15.94 7.34 19.92
N LEU A 105 15.77 7.37 21.24
CA LEU A 105 16.16 8.51 22.06
C LEU A 105 17.67 8.78 22.03
N LEU A 106 18.48 7.72 21.98
CA LEU A 106 19.94 7.82 21.84
C LEU A 106 20.35 8.30 20.45
N ALA A 107 19.64 7.88 19.40
CA ALA A 107 19.89 8.31 18.03
C ALA A 107 19.52 9.80 17.82
N GLY A 108 18.49 10.30 18.51
CA GLY A 108 18.11 11.72 18.55
C GLY A 108 17.44 12.26 17.28
N GLN A 109 17.53 11.55 16.16
CA GLN A 109 16.87 11.86 14.88
C GLN A 109 16.33 10.58 14.22
N PRO A 110 15.30 10.67 13.38
CA PRO A 110 14.80 9.52 12.63
C PRO A 110 15.81 9.10 11.55
N LEU A 111 15.81 7.80 11.20
CA LEU A 111 16.75 7.24 10.22
C LEU A 111 16.65 7.91 8.84
N THR A 112 15.47 8.41 8.48
CA THR A 112 15.25 9.15 7.23
C THR A 112 16.08 10.43 7.12
N ASP A 113 16.46 11.02 8.26
CA ASP A 113 17.21 12.26 8.32
C ASP A 113 18.73 12.00 8.43
N PHE A 114 19.14 10.74 8.64
CA PHE A 114 20.54 10.36 8.64
C PHE A 114 21.07 10.20 7.22
N ASP A 115 22.03 11.05 6.86
CA ASP A 115 22.82 10.87 5.65
C ASP A 115 23.86 9.75 5.83
N LEU A 116 23.42 8.52 5.57
CA LEU A 116 24.25 7.32 5.64
C LEU A 116 25.44 7.34 4.68
N TYR A 117 25.36 8.11 3.58
CA TYR A 117 26.41 8.13 2.57
C TYR A 117 27.65 8.91 3.05
N VAL A 118 27.45 10.02 3.76
CA VAL A 118 28.55 10.81 4.33
C VAL A 118 29.34 10.03 5.39
N SER A 119 28.68 9.13 6.12
CA SER A 119 29.32 8.26 7.12
C SER A 119 30.24 7.18 6.53
N THR A 120 30.12 6.85 5.24
CA THR A 120 30.93 5.77 4.63
C THR A 120 32.28 6.24 4.09
N VAL A 121 32.44 7.56 3.88
CA VAL A 121 33.70 8.11 3.41
C VAL A 121 34.57 8.41 4.61
N VAL A 122 35.39 7.45 5.02
CA VAL A 122 36.48 7.70 5.97
C VAL A 122 37.58 8.42 5.21
N PRO A 123 37.83 9.73 5.46
CA PRO A 123 38.98 10.39 4.85
C PRO A 123 40.23 9.76 5.45
N PHE A 124 40.99 9.05 4.63
CA PHE A 124 42.31 8.59 5.02
C PHE A 124 43.19 9.83 5.25
N ASP A 125 43.39 10.19 6.53
CA ASP A 125 44.40 11.17 6.90
C ASP A 125 45.72 10.70 6.30
N HIS A 126 46.43 11.59 5.61
CA HIS A 126 47.60 11.30 4.76
C HIS A 126 48.83 10.79 5.55
N ARG A 127 48.61 10.40 6.81
CA ARG A 127 49.58 9.85 7.76
C ARG A 127 49.58 8.32 7.81
N ILE A 128 48.68 7.63 7.12
CA ILE A 128 48.84 6.20 6.88
C ILE A 128 49.86 6.06 5.75
N GLN A 129 51.13 6.26 6.10
CA GLN A 129 52.26 5.99 5.22
C GLN A 129 52.25 4.48 4.95
N SER A 130 51.73 4.13 3.79
CA SER A 130 51.57 2.75 3.42
C SER A 130 52.96 2.13 3.23
N HIS A 131 53.29 1.21 4.12
CA HIS A 131 54.65 0.67 4.28
C HIS A 131 55.17 -0.10 3.04
N TRP A 132 54.37 -0.21 1.98
CA TRP A 132 54.73 -0.78 0.69
C TRP A 132 55.69 0.10 -0.12
N GLU A 133 55.60 1.44 -0.03
CA GLU A 133 56.51 2.33 -0.80
C GLU A 133 57.98 2.27 -0.34
N LYS A 134 58.22 1.86 0.92
CA LYS A 134 59.58 1.68 1.44
C LYS A 134 60.24 0.36 1.02
N ILE A 135 59.46 -0.59 0.48
CA ILE A 135 59.99 -1.91 0.07
C ILE A 135 60.68 -1.80 -1.30
N ASP A 136 60.16 -0.97 -2.20
CA ASP A 136 60.70 -0.82 -3.57
C ASP A 136 62.12 -0.24 -3.60
N GLN A 137 62.48 0.61 -2.64
CA GLN A 137 63.84 1.20 -2.60
C GLN A 137 64.92 0.20 -2.17
N ARG A 138 64.58 -0.89 -1.47
CA ARG A 138 65.52 -2.00 -1.20
C ARG A 138 65.62 -2.96 -2.38
N ALA A 139 64.54 -3.17 -3.13
CA ALA A 139 64.54 -4.03 -4.31
C ALA A 139 65.37 -3.43 -5.47
N ALA A 140 65.52 -2.11 -5.54
CA ALA A 140 66.30 -1.43 -6.58
C ALA A 140 67.84 -1.56 -6.44
N ARG A 141 68.35 -2.21 -5.37
CA ARG A 141 69.79 -2.44 -5.17
C ARG A 141 70.14 -3.92 -5.18
N GLY A 142 70.53 -4.39 -6.37
CA GLY A 142 71.31 -5.61 -6.58
C GLY A 142 70.47 -6.81 -6.96
N ASP A 143 70.86 -7.47 -8.05
CA ASP A 143 70.35 -8.77 -8.50
C ASP A 143 70.38 -9.78 -7.34
N LEU A 144 69.24 -9.90 -6.65
CA LEU A 144 69.02 -10.95 -5.68
C LEU A 144 68.84 -12.27 -6.45
N PRO A 145 69.47 -13.37 -6.04
CA PRO A 145 69.30 -14.65 -6.70
C PRO A 145 67.82 -15.05 -6.62
N LYS A 146 67.18 -15.29 -7.78
CA LYS A 146 65.79 -15.74 -7.84
C LYS A 146 65.63 -16.99 -6.96
N PRO A 147 64.73 -16.97 -5.96
CA PRO A 147 64.53 -18.11 -5.10
C PRO A 147 63.99 -19.29 -5.92
N ASN A 148 64.58 -20.47 -5.73
CA ASN A 148 64.13 -21.68 -6.42
C ASN A 148 62.96 -22.30 -5.64
N CYS A 149 61.75 -21.86 -5.98
CA CYS A 149 60.52 -22.25 -5.30
C CYS A 149 60.24 -23.76 -5.34
N SER A 150 60.78 -24.50 -6.31
CA SER A 150 60.64 -25.95 -6.44
C SER A 150 61.31 -26.74 -5.31
N ARG A 151 62.28 -26.16 -4.59
CA ARG A 151 62.89 -26.81 -3.40
C ARG A 151 62.14 -26.52 -2.11
N ALA A 152 61.36 -25.44 -2.06
CA ALA A 152 60.68 -25.00 -0.86
C ALA A 152 59.24 -25.53 -0.76
N LEU A 153 58.61 -25.77 -1.91
CA LEU A 153 57.25 -26.29 -2.02
C LEU A 153 57.26 -27.41 -3.06
N ASP A 154 56.96 -28.63 -2.62
CA ASP A 154 56.78 -29.77 -3.52
C ASP A 154 55.35 -29.70 -4.07
N LEU A 155 55.21 -29.15 -5.27
CA LEU A 155 53.93 -28.93 -5.94
C LEU A 155 53.84 -29.90 -7.12
N ASP A 156 52.79 -30.73 -7.15
CA ASP A 156 52.56 -31.72 -8.22
C ASP A 156 52.36 -31.09 -9.61
N PHE A 157 52.14 -29.77 -9.68
CA PHE A 157 51.99 -29.03 -10.92
C PHE A 157 52.63 -27.64 -10.84
N SER A 158 53.17 -27.17 -11.98
CA SER A 158 53.77 -25.84 -12.12
C SER A 158 52.80 -24.91 -12.83
N MET A 159 52.66 -23.67 -12.35
CA MET A 159 51.83 -22.65 -12.99
C MET A 159 52.27 -22.30 -14.42
N HIS A 160 53.53 -22.59 -14.80
CA HIS A 160 54.00 -22.46 -16.20
C HIS A 160 53.39 -23.51 -17.15
N ALA A 161 52.69 -24.52 -16.65
CA ALA A 161 52.04 -25.54 -17.47
C ALA A 161 50.69 -25.08 -18.07
N PHE A 162 50.18 -23.91 -17.70
CA PHE A 162 48.92 -23.37 -18.20
C PHE A 162 49.16 -22.22 -19.17
N GLU A 163 49.27 -22.54 -20.46
CA GLU A 163 49.55 -21.58 -21.55
C GLU A 163 48.53 -20.41 -21.65
N HIS A 164 47.31 -20.59 -21.12
CA HIS A 164 46.25 -19.58 -21.23
C HIS A 164 46.32 -18.47 -20.17
N LEU A 165 47.18 -18.62 -19.15
CA LEU A 165 47.36 -17.60 -18.14
C LEU A 165 48.54 -16.71 -18.54
N THR A 166 48.26 -15.66 -19.31
CA THR A 166 49.26 -14.63 -19.61
C THR A 166 49.68 -13.97 -18.29
N VAL A 167 50.93 -14.20 -17.90
CA VAL A 167 51.55 -13.59 -16.71
C VAL A 167 51.58 -12.08 -16.91
N SER A 168 50.71 -11.36 -16.22
CA SER A 168 50.87 -9.91 -16.09
C SER A 168 52.01 -9.68 -15.10
N SER A 169 53.23 -9.58 -15.63
CA SER A 169 54.42 -9.19 -14.88
C SER A 169 54.29 -7.70 -14.53
N VAL A 170 54.08 -7.42 -13.24
CA VAL A 170 54.45 -6.13 -12.63
C VAL A 170 55.95 -6.14 -12.38
#